data_AF-A0A4V5ZYP5-F1
#
_entry.id   AF-A0A4V5ZYP5-F1
#
_cell.length_a   1.000
_cell.length_b   1.000
_cell.length_c   1.000
_cell.angle_alpha   90.00
_cell.angle_beta   90.00
_cell.angle_gamma   90.00
#
_symmetry.space_group_name_H-M   'P 1'
#
loop_
_entity.id
_entity.type
_entity.pdbx_description
1 polymer ?
#
loop_
_entity_poly.entity_id
_entity_poly.type
_entity_poly.pdbx_seq_one_letter_code
_entity_poly.pdbx_strand_id
1 'polypeptide(L)'
;MAQVRPFLLEGNIPHDPVSLFDQWFKEQAILSPNVLFDDGKAVTLTTCVNNKPSSRVLQLKSYENDEFVFCTKPQRPRARI
;
A
#
# COMPACT_ATOMS: atom_id res chain seq x y z
N MET A 1 8.17 5.78 -22.76
CA MET A 1 7.36 4.58 -22.41
C MET A 1 8.03 3.96 -21.20
N ALA A 2 7.35 3.88 -20.05
CA ALA A 2 7.95 3.28 -18.86
C ALA A 2 8.06 1.76 -19.06
N GLN A 3 9.27 1.24 -18.98
CA GLN A 3 9.57 -0.18 -19.16
C GLN A 3 9.22 -0.93 -17.87
N VAL A 4 8.29 -1.88 -17.96
CA VAL A 4 7.97 -2.80 -16.87
C VAL A 4 9.22 -3.60 -16.51
N ARG A 5 9.63 -3.59 -15.23
CA ARG A 5 10.80 -4.32 -14.74
C ARG A 5 10.35 -5.60 -14.03
N PRO A 6 10.49 -6.80 -14.63
CA PRO A 6 10.08 -8.05 -13.99
C PRO A 6 11.05 -8.53 -12.90
N PHE A 7 12.16 -7.81 -12.70
CA PHE A 7 13.21 -8.15 -11.74
C PHE A 7 13.68 -6.89 -11.00
N LEU A 8 14.09 -7.08 -9.74
CA LEU A 8 14.79 -6.07 -8.94
C LEU A 8 16.28 -6.40 -8.94
N LEU A 9 17.12 -5.50 -9.45
CA LEU A 9 18.58 -5.64 -9.39
C LEU A 9 19.12 -4.74 -8.29
N GLU A 10 20.01 -5.27 -7.45
CA GLU A 10 20.58 -4.55 -6.31
C GLU A 10 21.31 -3.27 -6.74
N GLY A 11 22.02 -3.31 -7.87
CA GLY A 11 22.70 -2.14 -8.44
C GLY A 11 21.77 -1.02 -8.92
N ASN A 12 20.47 -1.28 -9.05
CA ASN A 12 19.45 -0.32 -9.47
C ASN A 12 18.56 0.17 -8.31
N ILE A 13 18.84 -0.25 -7.07
CA ILE A 13 18.06 0.18 -5.90
C ILE A 13 18.41 1.65 -5.61
N PRO A 14 17.43 2.58 -5.64
CA PRO A 14 17.67 3.96 -5.25
C PRO A 14 18.01 4.05 -3.76
N HIS A 15 18.78 5.08 -3.37
CA HIS A 15 19.13 5.30 -1.97
C HIS A 15 17.90 5.56 -1.09
N ASP A 16 16.90 6.24 -1.64
CA ASP A 16 15.62 6.48 -0.97
C ASP A 16 14.62 5.34 -1.25
N PRO A 17 14.17 4.59 -0.23
CA PRO A 17 13.19 3.52 -0.40
C PRO A 17 11.80 4.02 -0.84
N VAL A 18 11.44 5.27 -0.51
CA VAL A 18 10.14 5.85 -0.91
C VAL A 18 10.12 6.08 -2.42
N SER A 19 11.24 6.48 -3.02
CA SER A 19 11.41 6.56 -4.46
C SER A 19 11.20 5.20 -5.17
N LEU A 20 11.68 4.10 -4.58
CA LEU A 20 11.44 2.76 -5.12
C LEU A 20 9.95 2.37 -5.02
N PHE A 21 9.33 2.66 -3.88
CA PHE A 21 7.90 2.45 -3.68
C PHE A 21 7.06 3.23 -4.70
N ASP A 22 7.34 4.53 -4.89
CA ASP A 22 6.64 5.39 -5.84
C ASP A 22 6.73 4.86 -7.28
N GLN A 23 7.91 4.35 -7.66
CA GLN A 23 8.11 3.73 -8.96
C GLN A 23 7.20 2.51 -9.13
N TRP A 24 7.22 1.56 -8.19
CA TRP A 24 6.36 0.37 -8.24
C TRP A 24 4.87 0.71 -8.18
N PHE A 25 4.51 1.69 -7.36
CA PHE A 25 3.14 2.16 -7.21
C PHE A 25 2.63 2.83 -8.49
N LYS A 26 3.49 3.43 -9.33
CA LYS A 26 3.10 3.94 -10.65
C LYS A 26 3.06 2.86 -11.72
N GLU A 27 3.95 1.88 -11.66
CA GLU A 27 4.01 0.76 -12.61
C GLU A 27 2.74 -0.11 -12.57
N GLN A 28 2.05 -0.19 -11.43
CA GLN A 28 0.78 -0.93 -11.32
C GLN A 28 -0.29 -0.46 -12.32
N ALA A 29 -0.35 0.85 -12.60
CA ALA A 29 -1.31 1.42 -13.53
C ALA A 29 -1.06 0.99 -14.98
N ILE A 30 0.19 0.64 -15.30
CA ILE A 30 0.63 0.15 -16.61
C ILE A 30 0.40 -1.35 -16.72
N LEU A 31 0.65 -2.09 -15.63
CA LEU A 31 0.55 -3.55 -15.57
C LEU A 31 -0.88 -4.07 -15.49
N SER A 32 -1.81 -3.27 -14.98
CA SER A 32 -3.19 -3.67 -14.74
C SER A 32 -4.20 -2.64 -15.25
N PRO A 33 -4.20 -2.31 -16.56
CA PRO A 33 -5.06 -1.27 -17.13
C PRO A 33 -6.56 -1.62 -17.05
N ASN A 34 -6.90 -2.90 -16.89
CA ASN A 34 -8.28 -3.40 -16.80
C ASN A 34 -8.72 -3.72 -15.37
N VAL A 35 -7.85 -3.54 -14.35
CA VAL A 35 -8.25 -3.65 -12.94
C VAL A 35 -8.90 -2.33 -12.56
N LEU A 36 -10.22 -2.27 -12.77
CA LEU A 36 -11.09 -1.15 -12.40
C LEU A 36 -11.19 -0.92 -10.89
N PHE A 37 -10.66 -1.83 -10.08
CA PHE A 37 -10.78 -1.78 -8.63
C PHE A 37 -9.57 -1.09 -8.01
N ASP A 38 -9.89 -0.23 -7.05
CA ASP A 38 -9.07 0.53 -6.11
C ASP A 38 -8.07 -0.33 -5.29
N ASP A 39 -7.86 -1.59 -5.66
CA ASP A 39 -7.10 -2.62 -4.95
C ASP A 39 -5.59 -2.33 -4.93
N GLY A 40 -5.09 -1.54 -5.88
CA GLY A 40 -3.72 -1.01 -5.84
C GLY A 40 -3.44 -0.13 -4.62
N LYS A 41 -4.50 0.39 -3.97
CA LYS A 41 -4.43 1.15 -2.72
C LYS A 41 -4.82 0.33 -1.49
N ALA A 42 -5.16 -0.95 -1.64
CA ALA A 42 -5.51 -1.79 -0.52
C ALA A 42 -4.25 -2.20 0.26
N VAL A 43 -4.24 -1.96 1.57
CA VAL A 43 -3.12 -2.28 2.46
C VAL A 43 -3.63 -3.02 3.68
N THR A 44 -2.96 -4.10 4.07
CA THR A 44 -3.27 -4.80 5.33
C THR A 44 -2.48 -4.17 6.46
N LEU A 45 -3.17 -3.46 7.37
CA LEU A 45 -2.59 -2.94 8.59
C LEU A 45 -2.77 -3.94 9.72
N THR A 46 -1.69 -4.26 10.43
CA THR A 46 -1.70 -5.08 11.63
C THR A 46 -1.31 -4.23 12.83
N THR A 47 -2.14 -4.22 13.87
CA THR A 47 -1.84 -3.58 15.15
C THR A 47 -1.86 -4.63 16.27
N CYS A 48 -1.19 -4.34 17.38
CA CYS A 48 -1.09 -5.25 18.52
C CYS A 48 -1.59 -4.56 19.78
N VAL A 49 -2.53 -5.20 20.49
CA VAL A 49 -3.01 -4.76 21.81
C VAL A 49 -2.95 -5.96 22.74
N ASN A 50 -2.31 -5.81 23.91
CA ASN A 50 -2.13 -6.90 24.88
C ASN A 50 -1.48 -8.16 24.27
N ASN A 51 -0.46 -8.00 23.44
CA ASN A 51 0.22 -9.09 22.71
C ASN A 51 -0.71 -9.92 21.80
N LYS A 52 -1.85 -9.35 21.39
CA LYS A 52 -2.77 -9.97 20.44
C LYS A 52 -2.80 -9.14 19.15
N PRO A 53 -2.24 -9.66 18.04
CA PRO A 53 -2.30 -8.97 16.75
C PRO A 53 -3.72 -9.01 16.19
N SER A 54 -4.12 -7.91 15.54
CA SER A 54 -5.36 -7.81 14.78
C SER A 54 -5.06 -7.11 13.46
N SER A 55 -5.56 -7.69 12.36
CA SER A 55 -5.30 -7.19 11.01
C SER A 55 -6.59 -6.75 10.35
N ARG A 56 -6.52 -5.67 9.57
CA ARG A 56 -7.63 -5.20 8.74
C ARG A 56 -7.11 -4.60 7.44
N VAL A 57 -7.92 -4.72 6.39
CA VAL A 57 -7.66 -4.03 5.12
C VAL A 57 -8.07 -2.56 5.25
N LEU A 58 -7.18 -1.67 4.82
CA LEU A 58 -7.35 -0.22 4.75
C LEU A 58 -7.07 0.27 3.33
N GLN A 59 -7.46 1.50 3.06
CA GLN A 59 -7.14 2.18 1.81
C GLN A 59 -6.03 3.21 2.04
N LEU A 60 -4.95 3.10 1.28
CA LEU A 60 -3.88 4.09 1.17
C LEU A 60 -4.42 5.33 0.44
N LYS A 61 -4.40 6.48 1.11
CA LYS A 61 -4.91 7.74 0.58
C LYS A 61 -3.81 8.58 -0.07
N SER A 62 -2.66 8.68 0.59
CA SER A 62 -1.48 9.40 0.10
C SER A 62 -0.22 8.85 0.76
N TYR A 63 0.94 9.10 0.15
CA TYR A 63 2.25 8.83 0.71
C TYR A 63 3.17 10.01 0.34
N GLU A 64 3.45 10.90 1.29
CA GLU A 64 4.22 12.12 1.07
C GLU A 64 5.08 12.38 2.32
N ASN A 65 6.22 13.06 2.17
CA ASN A 65 7.10 13.44 3.29
C ASN A 65 7.49 12.27 4.21
N ASP A 66 7.84 11.11 3.64
CA ASP A 66 8.17 9.87 4.36
C ASP A 66 7.04 9.27 5.22
N GLU A 67 5.79 9.69 4.99
CA GLU A 67 4.61 9.18 5.71
C GLU A 67 3.61 8.49 4.78
N PHE A 68 2.99 7.41 5.27
CA PHE A 68 1.85 6.76 4.62
C PHE A 68 0.55 7.13 5.33
N VAL A 69 -0.39 7.71 4.59
CA VAL A 69 -1.68 8.16 5.12
C VAL A 69 -2.77 7.18 4.70
N PHE A 70 -3.45 6.59 5.70
CA PHE A 70 -4.54 5.65 5.49
C PHE A 70 -5.88 6.21 5.94
N CYS A 71 -6.92 5.97 5.15
CA CYS A 71 -8.28 6.27 5.57
C CYS A 71 -8.88 5.10 6.34
N THR A 72 -9.27 5.34 7.59
CA THR A 72 -10.05 4.41 8.40
C THR A 72 -11.47 4.94 8.53
N LYS A 73 -12.48 4.18 8.06
CA LYS A 73 -13.86 4.47 8.47
C LYS A 73 -13.97 4.27 9.98
N PRO A 74 -14.56 5.20 10.74
CA PRO A 74 -14.79 5.00 12.16
C PRO A 74 -15.65 3.75 12.35
N GLN A 75 -15.11 2.75 13.05
CA GLN A 75 -15.85 1.55 13.39
C GLN A 75 -16.97 1.95 14.36
N ARG A 76 -18.23 1.88 13.93
CA ARG A 76 -19.33 1.74 14.90
C ARG A 76 -19.10 0.41 15.65
N PRO A 77 -19.38 0.33 16.95
CA PRO A 77 -19.21 -0.92 17.69
C PRO A 77 -20.06 -2.00 17.01
N ARG A 78 -19.42 -3.08 16.53
CA ARG A 78 -20.14 -4.29 16.16
C ARG A 78 -20.71 -4.86 17.46
N ALA A 79 -22.01 -4.73 17.67
CA ALA A 79 -22.70 -5.40 18.76
C ALA A 79 -22.37 -6.90 18.68
N ARG A 80 -21.74 -7.43 19.73
CA ARG A 80 -21.62 -8.87 19.95
C ARG A 80 -22.98 -9.31 20.52
N ILE A 81 -23.76 -10.04 19.73
CA ILE A 81 -24.93 -10.81 20.17
C ILE A 81 -24.41 -12.13 20.73
#